data_AF-A0A849RB12-F1
#
_entry.id   AF-A0A849RB12-F1
#
_cell.length_a   1.000
_cell.length_b   1.000
_cell.length_c   1.000
_cell.angle_alpha   90.00
_cell.angle_beta   90.00
_cell.angle_gamma   90.00
#
_symmetry.space_group_name_H-M   'P 1'
#
loop_
_entity.id
_entity.type
_entity.pdbx_description
1 polymer ?
#
loop_
_entity_poly.entity_id
_entity_poly.type
_entity_poly.pdbx_seq_one_letter_code
_entity_poly.pdbx_strand_id
1 'polypeptide(L)'
;MQKHQYIPLTFIAIAIVSGCSTVTQNASLTEAHSSYNNARTNPDISNLAAVELKDADDTLTKADNAFNNDEETETVEHLAYLAKQRVSIAEETAKRKTAELAVTNAGAKRTEVRLEARTAEADAAKAQIAELLALNAQKTDRGMVITLGDILFSTDKAQLKPEGTRNMQKLGDFLAKYPQNKVSVEGHTDSVGTNSYNQDLSDRRAYSVRSALTDMGISNDRVATHGYGEEFPVASNNNAESRQLNRRVEIILSDANGNITPR
;
A
#
# COMPACT_ATOMS: atom_id res chain seq x y z
N MET A 1 -101.61 7.32 -12.15
CA MET A 1 -102.07 5.92 -12.12
C MET A 1 -100.90 5.04 -12.51
N GLN A 2 -100.38 4.23 -11.61
CA GLN A 2 -100.11 2.79 -11.83
C GLN A 2 -99.64 2.18 -10.51
N LYS A 3 -100.35 1.12 -10.12
CA LYS A 3 -100.14 0.26 -8.96
C LYS A 3 -99.05 -0.78 -9.28
N HIS A 4 -98.70 -1.55 -8.23
CA HIS A 4 -98.15 -2.93 -8.19
C HIS A 4 -96.74 -3.01 -7.61
N GLN A 5 -96.38 -3.96 -6.75
CA GLN A 5 -97.08 -4.88 -5.84
C GLN A 5 -95.93 -5.55 -5.05
N TYR A 6 -96.09 -5.71 -3.73
CA TYR A 6 -95.11 -6.37 -2.87
C TYR A 6 -95.14 -7.89 -3.06
N ILE A 7 -93.96 -8.54 -3.16
CA ILE A 7 -93.80 -10.00 -3.04
C ILE A 7 -92.74 -10.24 -1.95
N PRO A 8 -93.07 -10.94 -0.84
CA PRO A 8 -92.07 -11.34 0.16
C PRO A 8 -91.49 -12.70 -0.25
N LEU A 9 -90.19 -12.77 -0.54
CA LEU A 9 -89.48 -14.05 -0.70
C LEU A 9 -88.73 -14.35 0.59
N THR A 10 -89.21 -15.35 1.31
CA THR A 10 -88.61 -15.97 2.50
C THR A 10 -87.21 -16.51 2.20
N PHE A 11 -86.21 -15.99 2.90
CA PHE A 11 -84.85 -16.54 2.95
C PHE A 11 -84.78 -17.68 3.96
N ILE A 12 -84.46 -18.88 3.50
CA ILE A 12 -84.16 -20.06 4.31
C ILE A 12 -82.74 -19.91 4.86
N ALA A 13 -82.58 -19.86 6.18
CA ALA A 13 -81.29 -19.89 6.85
C ALA A 13 -80.78 -21.34 6.97
N ILE A 14 -79.70 -21.65 6.25
CA ILE A 14 -78.96 -22.92 6.40
C ILE A 14 -77.88 -22.69 7.46
N ALA A 15 -78.03 -23.31 8.63
CA ALA A 15 -77.01 -23.32 9.67
C ALA A 15 -75.96 -24.39 9.35
N ILE A 16 -74.80 -23.97 8.85
CA ILE A 16 -73.61 -24.83 8.72
C ILE A 16 -72.96 -24.89 10.10
N VAL A 17 -73.06 -26.02 10.78
CA VAL A 17 -72.31 -26.29 12.02
C VAL A 17 -70.87 -26.62 11.61
N SER A 18 -70.02 -25.60 11.62
CA SER A 18 -68.57 -25.77 11.51
C SER A 18 -68.04 -26.36 12.81
N GLY A 19 -67.76 -27.66 12.83
CA GLY A 19 -66.96 -28.28 13.88
C GLY A 19 -65.51 -27.85 13.75
N CYS A 20 -65.06 -26.91 14.59
CA CYS A 20 -63.64 -26.59 14.73
C CYS A 20 -62.96 -27.71 15.52
N SER A 21 -62.28 -28.63 14.83
CA SER A 21 -61.24 -29.46 15.48
C SER A 21 -60.05 -28.55 15.77
N THR A 22 -59.97 -28.02 16.99
CA THR A 22 -58.79 -27.31 17.46
C THR A 22 -57.66 -28.32 17.61
N VAL A 23 -56.80 -28.44 16.60
CA VAL A 23 -55.48 -29.08 16.75
C VAL A 23 -54.77 -28.32 17.86
N THR A 24 -54.42 -29.01 18.95
CA THR A 24 -53.64 -28.45 20.05
C THR A 24 -52.25 -28.11 19.55
N GLN A 25 -52.03 -26.87 19.15
CA GLN A 25 -50.77 -26.42 18.58
C GLN A 25 -49.82 -26.00 19.71
N ASN A 26 -48.60 -26.58 19.76
CA ASN A 26 -47.55 -26.12 20.68
C ASN A 26 -46.80 -24.93 20.06
N ALA A 27 -46.90 -23.75 20.69
CA ALA A 27 -46.32 -22.51 20.17
C ALA A 27 -44.79 -22.54 20.16
N SER A 28 -44.16 -23.08 21.21
CA SER A 28 -42.69 -23.20 21.32
C SER A 28 -42.12 -24.12 20.24
N LEU A 29 -42.77 -25.25 19.96
CA LEU A 29 -42.37 -26.17 18.90
C LEU A 29 -42.50 -25.51 17.52
N THR A 30 -43.58 -24.76 17.29
CA THR A 30 -43.79 -24.01 16.04
C THR A 30 -42.69 -22.95 15.82
N GLU A 31 -42.30 -22.24 16.87
CA GLU A 31 -41.23 -21.25 16.82
C GLU A 31 -39.86 -21.89 16.56
N ALA A 32 -39.58 -23.05 17.18
CA ALA A 32 -38.36 -23.81 16.95
C ALA A 32 -38.25 -24.29 15.49
N HIS A 33 -39.34 -24.80 14.91
CA HIS A 33 -39.42 -25.13 13.48
C HIS A 33 -39.14 -23.94 12.57
N SER A 34 -39.74 -22.78 12.87
CA SER A 34 -39.50 -21.57 12.08
C SER A 34 -38.04 -21.12 12.16
N SER A 35 -37.47 -21.12 13.36
CA SER A 35 -36.07 -20.75 13.61
C SER A 35 -35.11 -21.67 12.86
N TYR A 36 -35.31 -22.99 12.97
CA TYR A 36 -34.50 -23.99 12.28
C TYR A 36 -34.61 -23.85 10.75
N ASN A 37 -35.83 -23.70 10.21
CA ASN A 37 -36.02 -23.54 8.77
C ASN A 37 -35.32 -22.30 8.22
N ASN A 38 -35.40 -21.17 8.93
CA ASN A 38 -34.68 -19.96 8.56
C ASN A 38 -33.16 -20.20 8.57
N ALA A 39 -32.64 -20.80 9.64
CA ALA A 39 -31.21 -21.09 9.77
C ALA A 39 -30.70 -22.06 8.69
N ARG A 40 -31.46 -23.12 8.38
CA ARG A 40 -31.13 -24.10 7.35
C ARG A 40 -31.05 -23.50 5.95
N THR A 41 -31.86 -22.48 5.67
CA THR A 41 -31.85 -21.79 4.37
C THR A 41 -30.74 -20.74 4.23
N ASN A 42 -30.04 -20.40 5.32
CA ASN A 42 -28.93 -19.46 5.26
C ASN A 42 -27.63 -20.17 4.82
N PRO A 43 -27.04 -19.79 3.67
CA PRO A 43 -25.81 -20.42 3.16
C PRO A 43 -24.62 -20.34 4.12
N ASP A 44 -24.50 -19.28 4.90
CA ASP A 44 -23.39 -19.12 5.85
C ASP A 44 -23.51 -20.13 6.98
N ILE A 45 -24.71 -20.39 7.47
CA ILE A 45 -24.96 -21.37 8.53
C ILE A 45 -24.78 -22.78 7.98
N SER A 46 -25.33 -23.09 6.80
CA SER A 46 -25.21 -24.42 6.20
C SER A 46 -23.76 -24.78 5.85
N ASN A 47 -22.93 -23.81 5.48
CA ASN A 47 -21.55 -24.05 5.08
C ASN A 47 -20.56 -23.95 6.24
N LEU A 48 -20.77 -23.02 7.18
CA LEU A 48 -19.81 -22.71 8.24
C LEU A 48 -20.21 -23.29 9.60
N ALA A 49 -21.48 -23.55 9.86
CA ALA A 49 -21.99 -24.07 11.12
C ALA A 49 -22.84 -25.35 10.95
N ALA A 50 -22.45 -26.20 9.98
CA ALA A 50 -23.19 -27.40 9.63
C ALA A 50 -23.37 -28.38 10.80
N VAL A 51 -22.38 -28.47 11.69
CA VAL A 51 -22.43 -29.37 12.87
C VAL A 51 -23.45 -28.85 13.87
N GLU A 52 -23.41 -27.56 14.18
CA GLU A 52 -24.34 -26.90 15.09
C GLU A 52 -25.77 -26.91 14.55
N LEU A 53 -25.93 -26.77 13.23
CA LEU A 53 -27.22 -26.89 12.55
C LEU A 53 -27.78 -28.32 12.63
N LYS A 54 -26.93 -29.35 12.46
CA LYS A 54 -27.32 -30.75 12.64
C LYS A 54 -27.71 -31.06 14.09
N ASP A 55 -27.00 -30.49 15.04
CA ASP A 55 -27.31 -30.58 16.46
C ASP A 55 -28.70 -29.98 16.79
N ALA A 56 -29.06 -28.87 16.13
CA ALA A 56 -30.38 -28.26 16.24
C ALA A 56 -31.48 -29.15 15.64
N ASP A 57 -31.23 -29.73 14.46
CA ASP A 57 -32.11 -30.68 13.76
C ASP A 57 -32.44 -31.92 14.62
N ASP A 58 -31.42 -32.51 15.24
CA ASP A 58 -31.59 -33.68 16.12
C ASP A 58 -32.42 -33.35 17.36
N THR A 59 -32.30 -32.13 17.87
CA THR A 59 -33.04 -31.70 19.05
C THR A 59 -34.48 -31.33 18.71
N LEU A 60 -34.70 -30.72 17.55
CA LEU A 60 -36.02 -30.46 17.01
C LEU A 60 -36.78 -31.75 16.73
N THR A 61 -36.11 -32.75 16.15
CA THR A 61 -36.68 -34.09 15.92
C THR A 61 -37.10 -34.76 17.23
N LYS A 62 -36.34 -34.58 18.32
CA LYS A 62 -36.74 -35.07 19.65
C LYS A 62 -38.00 -34.36 20.16
N ALA A 63 -38.09 -33.04 19.96
CA ALA A 63 -39.27 -32.26 20.33
C ALA A 63 -40.52 -32.70 19.53
N ASP A 64 -40.35 -32.97 18.24
CA ASP A 64 -41.41 -33.50 17.38
C ASP A 64 -41.89 -34.88 17.84
N ASN A 65 -40.96 -35.78 18.16
CA ASN A 65 -41.30 -37.10 18.67
C ASN A 65 -42.04 -37.03 20.01
N ALA A 66 -41.61 -36.17 20.94
CA ALA A 66 -42.28 -35.98 22.22
C ALA A 66 -43.71 -35.44 22.03
N PHE A 67 -43.91 -34.49 21.11
CA PHE A 67 -45.24 -33.97 20.78
C PHE A 67 -46.14 -35.03 20.13
N ASN A 68 -45.60 -35.83 19.20
CA ASN A 68 -46.35 -36.89 18.51
C ASN A 68 -46.72 -38.08 19.42
N ASN A 69 -45.98 -38.29 20.51
CA ASN A 69 -46.22 -39.34 21.49
C ASN A 69 -47.11 -38.88 22.66
N ASP A 70 -47.70 -37.69 22.58
CA ASP A 70 -48.53 -37.09 23.64
C ASP A 70 -47.80 -37.00 24.99
N GLU A 71 -46.48 -36.74 24.99
CA GLU A 71 -45.70 -36.50 26.21
C GLU A 71 -46.14 -35.21 26.91
N GLU A 72 -45.68 -35.02 28.16
CA GLU A 72 -46.00 -33.83 28.96
C GLU A 72 -45.62 -32.53 28.22
N THR A 73 -46.50 -31.53 28.27
CA THR A 73 -46.30 -30.24 27.56
C THR A 73 -44.99 -29.56 27.93
N GLU A 74 -44.58 -29.64 29.20
CA GLU A 74 -43.32 -29.09 29.70
C GLU A 74 -42.10 -29.75 29.02
N THR A 75 -42.14 -31.07 28.77
CA THR A 75 -41.08 -31.80 28.05
C THR A 75 -40.96 -31.32 26.60
N VAL A 76 -42.09 -31.16 25.91
CA VAL A 76 -42.12 -30.65 24.53
C VAL A 76 -41.57 -29.22 24.47
N GLU A 77 -42.02 -28.35 25.37
CA GLU A 77 -41.57 -26.96 25.45
C GLU A 77 -40.08 -26.86 25.78
N HIS A 78 -39.58 -27.70 26.69
CA HIS A 78 -38.17 -27.76 27.03
C HIS A 78 -37.30 -28.19 25.84
N LEU A 79 -37.69 -29.27 25.13
CA LEU A 79 -36.96 -29.72 23.94
C LEU A 79 -37.01 -28.70 22.80
N ALA A 80 -38.16 -28.06 22.58
CA ALA A 80 -38.29 -26.97 21.62
C ALA A 80 -37.40 -25.77 21.98
N TYR A 81 -37.32 -25.40 23.26
CA TYR A 81 -36.41 -24.37 23.74
C TYR A 81 -34.94 -24.74 23.48
N LEU A 82 -34.53 -25.98 23.77
CA LEU A 82 -33.18 -26.46 23.49
C LEU A 82 -32.86 -26.45 22.00
N ALA A 83 -33.81 -26.84 21.14
CA ALA A 83 -33.66 -26.78 19.69
C ALA A 83 -33.42 -25.34 19.22
N LYS A 84 -34.23 -24.38 19.69
CA LYS A 84 -34.07 -22.95 19.39
C LYS A 84 -32.73 -22.40 19.89
N GLN A 85 -32.28 -22.82 21.08
CA GLN A 85 -30.98 -22.43 21.60
C GLN A 85 -29.83 -22.95 20.73
N ARG A 86 -29.94 -24.18 20.21
CA ARG A 86 -28.96 -24.76 19.28
C ARG A 86 -28.94 -24.05 17.93
N VAL A 87 -30.10 -23.62 17.42
CA VAL A 87 -30.16 -22.74 16.24
C VAL A 87 -29.37 -21.45 16.47
N SER A 88 -29.56 -20.82 17.63
CA SER A 88 -28.83 -19.59 17.99
C SER A 88 -27.31 -19.80 18.04
N ILE A 89 -26.85 -20.96 18.53
CA ILE A 89 -25.43 -21.33 18.52
C ILE A 89 -24.90 -21.49 17.09
N ALA A 90 -25.68 -22.09 16.19
CA ALA A 90 -25.31 -22.23 14.78
C ALA A 90 -25.17 -20.86 14.09
N GLU A 91 -26.11 -19.95 14.35
CA GLU A 91 -26.05 -18.57 13.86
C GLU A 91 -24.79 -17.83 14.32
N GLU A 92 -24.50 -17.86 15.62
CA GLU A 92 -23.32 -17.19 16.18
C GLU A 92 -22.01 -17.83 15.73
N THR A 93 -21.99 -19.15 15.55
CA THR A 93 -20.83 -19.86 14.99
C THR A 93 -20.57 -19.44 13.55
N ALA A 94 -21.63 -19.31 12.74
CA ALA A 94 -21.51 -18.84 11.36
C ALA A 94 -20.99 -17.39 11.34
N LYS A 95 -21.57 -16.48 12.13
CA LYS A 95 -21.10 -15.08 12.26
C LYS A 95 -19.64 -14.99 12.70
N ARG A 96 -19.22 -15.83 13.65
CA ARG A 96 -17.82 -15.86 14.09
C ARG A 96 -16.90 -16.28 12.95
N LYS A 97 -17.23 -17.37 12.25
CA LYS A 97 -16.41 -17.89 11.15
C LYS A 97 -16.37 -16.95 9.94
N THR A 98 -17.47 -16.27 9.60
CA THR A 98 -17.45 -15.26 8.53
C THR A 98 -16.55 -14.08 8.91
N ALA A 99 -16.59 -13.62 10.17
CA ALA A 99 -15.68 -12.58 10.66
C ALA A 99 -14.20 -13.04 10.63
N GLU A 100 -13.92 -14.27 11.06
CA GLU A 100 -12.57 -14.87 10.98
C GLU A 100 -12.04 -14.94 9.53
N LEU A 101 -12.89 -15.34 8.58
CA LEU A 101 -12.55 -15.35 7.15
C LEU A 101 -12.31 -13.94 6.61
N ALA A 102 -13.14 -12.96 7.00
CA ALA A 102 -12.96 -11.57 6.61
C ALA A 102 -11.62 -11.01 7.12
N VAL A 103 -11.27 -11.29 8.37
CA VAL A 103 -9.96 -10.91 8.95
C VAL A 103 -8.81 -11.57 8.21
N THR A 104 -8.92 -12.87 7.91
CA THR A 104 -7.89 -13.62 7.18
C THR A 104 -7.68 -13.07 5.77
N ASN A 105 -8.76 -12.84 5.03
CA ASN A 105 -8.73 -12.27 3.69
C ASN A 105 -8.18 -10.84 3.70
N ALA A 106 -8.56 -10.02 4.68
CA ALA A 106 -7.99 -8.69 4.86
C ALA A 106 -6.48 -8.73 5.16
N GLY A 107 -6.04 -9.68 5.99
CA GLY A 107 -4.62 -9.91 6.29
C GLY A 107 -3.80 -10.33 5.06
N ALA A 108 -4.36 -11.22 4.24
CA ALA A 108 -3.76 -11.62 2.97
C ALA A 108 -3.66 -10.42 2.01
N LYS A 109 -4.75 -9.65 1.85
CA LYS A 109 -4.76 -8.47 0.97
C LYS A 109 -3.78 -7.39 1.42
N ARG A 110 -3.70 -7.13 2.73
CA ARG A 110 -2.71 -6.21 3.31
C ARG A 110 -1.28 -6.65 2.98
N THR A 111 -1.01 -7.96 3.06
CA THR A 111 0.32 -8.51 2.77
C THR A 111 0.67 -8.35 1.30
N GLU A 112 -0.27 -8.62 0.41
CA GLU A 112 -0.13 -8.41 -1.04
C GLU A 112 0.20 -6.95 -1.36
N VAL A 113 -0.61 -6.00 -0.89
CA VAL A 113 -0.39 -4.55 -1.13
C VAL A 113 0.96 -4.08 -0.59
N ARG A 114 1.37 -4.57 0.59
CA ARG A 114 2.68 -4.25 1.16
C ARG A 114 3.82 -4.80 0.29
N LEU A 115 3.68 -6.00 -0.24
CA LEU A 115 4.70 -6.60 -1.11
C LEU A 115 4.82 -5.80 -2.40
N GLU A 116 3.70 -5.47 -3.04
CA GLU A 116 3.66 -4.63 -4.25
C GLU A 116 4.35 -3.27 -4.03
N ALA A 117 4.06 -2.61 -2.91
CA ALA A 117 4.72 -1.35 -2.56
C ALA A 117 6.24 -1.53 -2.41
N ARG A 118 6.69 -2.58 -1.73
CA ARG A 118 8.13 -2.88 -1.59
C ARG A 118 8.81 -3.21 -2.92
N THR A 119 8.13 -3.93 -3.80
CA THR A 119 8.67 -4.21 -5.14
C THR A 119 8.79 -2.95 -5.98
N ALA A 120 7.77 -2.07 -5.94
CA ALA A 120 7.80 -0.80 -6.65
C ALA A 120 8.91 0.13 -6.12
N GLU A 121 9.09 0.21 -4.79
CA GLU A 121 10.20 0.93 -4.17
C GLU A 121 11.55 0.39 -4.62
N ALA A 122 11.73 -0.94 -4.61
CA ALA A 122 12.99 -1.58 -5.01
C ALA A 122 13.31 -1.35 -6.49
N ASP A 123 12.31 -1.43 -7.37
CA ASP A 123 12.50 -1.22 -8.80
C ASP A 123 12.76 0.26 -9.13
N ALA A 124 12.10 1.19 -8.43
CA ALA A 124 12.41 2.61 -8.52
C ALA A 124 13.85 2.91 -8.05
N ALA A 125 14.29 2.29 -6.94
CA ALA A 125 15.66 2.44 -6.45
C ALA A 125 16.70 1.87 -7.43
N LYS A 126 16.43 0.70 -8.04
CA LYS A 126 17.29 0.13 -9.07
C LYS A 126 17.38 1.02 -10.31
N ALA A 127 16.26 1.58 -10.75
CA ALA A 127 16.23 2.51 -11.88
C ALA A 127 17.06 3.77 -11.58
N GLN A 128 16.93 4.34 -10.38
CA GLN A 128 17.74 5.48 -9.95
C GLN A 128 19.24 5.15 -9.94
N ILE A 129 19.62 3.97 -9.44
CA ILE A 129 21.02 3.51 -9.44
C ILE A 129 21.53 3.36 -10.88
N ALA A 130 20.73 2.79 -11.79
CA ALA A 130 21.11 2.64 -13.19
C ALA A 130 21.37 4.00 -13.87
N GLU A 131 20.57 5.02 -13.56
CA GLU A 131 20.80 6.39 -14.06
C GLU A 131 22.07 7.02 -13.49
N LEU A 132 22.37 6.78 -12.21
CA LEU A 132 23.65 7.21 -11.61
C LEU A 132 24.85 6.53 -12.27
N LEU A 133 24.75 5.23 -12.58
CA LEU A 133 25.80 4.52 -13.29
C LEU A 133 25.98 5.07 -14.72
N ALA A 134 24.90 5.46 -15.40
CA ALA A 134 24.96 6.11 -16.71
C ALA A 134 25.61 7.50 -16.69
N LEU A 135 25.70 8.13 -15.50
CA LEU A 135 26.47 9.35 -15.23
C LEU A 135 27.94 9.06 -14.85
N ASN A 136 28.39 7.80 -14.91
CA ASN A 136 29.68 7.35 -14.42
C ASN A 136 29.88 7.63 -12.91
N ALA A 137 28.81 7.64 -12.13
CA ALA A 137 28.92 7.78 -10.68
C ALA A 137 29.61 6.56 -10.06
N GLN A 138 30.54 6.81 -9.15
CA GLN A 138 31.27 5.79 -8.42
C GLN A 138 30.91 5.83 -6.94
N LYS A 139 30.76 4.65 -6.33
CA LYS A 139 30.55 4.54 -4.89
C LYS A 139 31.89 4.73 -4.17
N THR A 140 31.91 5.67 -3.23
CA THR A 140 33.04 5.98 -2.36
C THR A 140 32.58 6.03 -0.90
N ASP A 141 33.50 6.19 0.04
CA ASP A 141 33.19 6.42 1.46
C ASP A 141 32.41 7.72 1.70
N ARG A 142 32.46 8.65 0.74
CA ARG A 142 31.75 9.94 0.75
C ARG A 142 30.37 9.86 0.07
N GLY A 143 29.96 8.68 -0.39
CA GLY A 143 28.73 8.46 -1.13
C GLY A 143 28.97 8.27 -2.62
N MET A 144 27.96 8.59 -3.43
CA MET A 144 28.06 8.51 -4.89
C MET A 144 28.75 9.76 -5.41
N VAL A 145 29.88 9.59 -6.11
CA VAL A 145 30.70 10.67 -6.64
C VAL A 145 30.73 10.59 -8.16
N ILE A 146 30.41 11.69 -8.83
CA ILE A 146 30.57 11.86 -10.27
C ILE A 146 31.81 12.73 -10.49
N THR A 147 32.81 12.18 -11.18
CA THR A 147 34.06 12.90 -11.47
C THR A 147 34.03 13.46 -12.88
N LEU A 148 34.11 14.78 -12.95
CA LEU A 148 34.09 15.58 -14.17
C LEU A 148 35.51 16.11 -14.42
N GLY A 149 36.26 15.50 -15.32
CA GLY A 149 37.65 15.88 -15.62
C GLY A 149 37.80 17.18 -16.43
N ASP A 150 39.05 17.52 -16.78
CA ASP A 150 39.46 18.73 -17.53
C ASP A 150 38.78 18.94 -18.91
N ILE A 151 38.08 17.90 -19.40
CA ILE A 151 37.27 17.96 -20.62
C ILE A 151 36.08 18.93 -20.44
N LEU A 152 35.66 19.23 -19.21
CA LEU A 152 34.55 20.15 -18.98
C LEU A 152 34.90 21.62 -19.18
N PHE A 153 36.15 22.03 -19.01
CA PHE A 153 36.50 23.45 -19.05
C PHE A 153 37.51 23.75 -20.17
N SER A 154 37.43 24.94 -20.76
CA SER A 154 38.57 25.45 -21.54
C SER A 154 39.76 25.71 -20.61
N THR A 155 40.99 25.53 -21.11
CA THR A 155 42.23 25.74 -20.33
C THR A 155 42.22 27.07 -19.60
N ASP A 156 42.49 27.06 -18.29
CA ASP A 156 42.45 28.21 -17.37
C ASP A 156 41.13 29.00 -17.33
N LYS A 157 40.04 28.41 -17.81
CA LYS A 157 38.71 29.04 -17.78
C LYS A 157 37.76 28.22 -16.92
N ALA A 158 36.72 28.91 -16.46
CA ALA A 158 35.57 28.30 -15.80
C ALA A 158 34.39 28.07 -16.78
N GLN A 159 34.59 28.36 -18.07
CA GLN A 159 33.58 28.17 -19.10
C GLN A 159 33.48 26.69 -19.53
N LEU A 160 32.25 26.16 -19.54
CA LEU A 160 31.97 24.78 -19.92
C LEU A 160 32.13 24.54 -21.44
N LYS A 161 32.76 23.42 -21.82
CA LYS A 161 32.81 22.93 -23.20
C LYS A 161 31.47 22.28 -23.59
N PRO A 162 31.17 22.15 -24.91
CA PRO A 162 29.95 21.46 -25.38
C PRO A 162 29.82 20.03 -24.85
N GLU A 163 30.93 19.30 -24.71
CA GLU A 163 30.90 17.93 -24.16
C GLU A 163 30.59 17.92 -22.66
N GLY A 164 31.14 18.86 -21.91
CA GLY A 164 30.80 19.08 -20.50
C GLY A 164 29.33 19.45 -20.33
N THR A 165 28.78 20.23 -21.26
CA THR A 165 27.36 20.61 -21.26
C THR A 165 26.44 19.39 -21.36
N ARG A 166 26.79 18.36 -22.13
CA ARG A 166 25.99 17.12 -22.21
C ARG A 166 25.96 16.35 -20.89
N ASN A 167 27.10 16.24 -20.19
CA ASN A 167 27.15 15.59 -18.88
C ASN A 167 26.40 16.41 -17.83
N MET A 168 26.51 17.73 -17.89
CA MET A 168 25.74 18.64 -17.04
C MET A 168 24.24 18.51 -17.28
N GLN A 169 23.79 18.37 -18.54
CA GLN A 169 22.37 18.17 -18.85
C GLN A 169 21.86 16.88 -18.21
N LYS A 170 22.56 15.75 -18.38
CA LYS A 170 22.16 14.47 -17.77
C LYS A 170 22.08 14.57 -16.24
N LEU A 171 23.02 15.27 -15.61
CA LEU A 171 23.00 15.51 -14.17
C LEU A 171 21.82 16.41 -13.77
N GLY A 172 21.56 17.47 -14.53
CA GLY A 172 20.41 18.35 -14.34
C GLY A 172 19.09 17.58 -14.43
N ASP A 173 18.92 16.75 -15.47
CA ASP A 173 17.75 15.90 -15.66
C ASP A 173 17.55 14.93 -14.48
N PHE A 174 18.64 14.30 -14.02
CA PHE A 174 18.62 13.44 -12.85
C PHE A 174 18.19 14.22 -11.58
N LEU A 175 18.77 15.39 -11.32
CA LEU A 175 18.43 16.20 -10.15
C LEU A 175 17.01 16.78 -10.22
N ALA A 176 16.49 17.04 -11.42
CA ALA A 176 15.11 17.44 -11.63
C ALA A 176 14.14 16.28 -11.35
N LYS A 177 14.47 15.07 -11.80
CA LYS A 177 13.69 13.85 -11.56
C LYS A 177 13.70 13.41 -10.09
N TYR A 178 14.79 13.65 -9.38
CA TYR A 178 14.97 13.24 -7.98
C TYR A 178 15.18 14.47 -7.07
N PRO A 179 14.10 15.22 -6.74
CA PRO A 179 14.19 16.52 -6.06
C PRO A 179 14.74 16.44 -4.63
N GLN A 180 14.67 15.28 -3.97
CA GLN A 180 15.25 15.06 -2.65
C GLN A 180 16.79 15.04 -2.63
N ASN A 181 17.45 14.79 -3.77
CA ASN A 181 18.92 14.70 -3.80
C ASN A 181 19.55 16.09 -3.75
N LYS A 182 20.55 16.26 -2.90
CA LYS A 182 21.44 17.43 -2.87
C LYS A 182 22.80 17.06 -3.41
N VAL A 183 23.57 18.05 -3.84
CA VAL A 183 24.93 17.85 -4.34
C VAL A 183 25.91 18.84 -3.73
N SER A 184 27.15 18.37 -3.52
CA SER A 184 28.31 19.20 -3.24
C SER A 184 29.22 19.14 -4.45
N VAL A 185 29.57 20.31 -4.98
CA VAL A 185 30.42 20.48 -6.14
C VAL A 185 31.79 20.92 -5.67
N GLU A 186 32.79 20.09 -5.89
CA GLU A 186 34.13 20.26 -5.35
C GLU A 186 35.15 20.44 -6.47
N GLY A 187 35.78 21.61 -6.53
CA GLY A 187 36.77 21.95 -7.54
C GLY A 187 38.18 21.56 -7.12
N HIS A 188 38.96 21.05 -8.08
CA HIS A 188 40.38 20.71 -7.90
C HIS A 188 41.24 21.21 -9.07
N THR A 189 42.50 21.52 -8.75
CA THR A 189 43.54 21.89 -9.72
C THR A 189 44.71 20.92 -9.64
N ASP A 190 45.61 21.01 -10.62
CA ASP A 190 46.96 20.47 -10.45
C ASP A 190 47.84 21.42 -9.63
N SER A 191 49.10 21.07 -9.45
CA SER A 191 50.05 21.87 -8.67
C SER A 191 50.74 22.99 -9.46
N VAL A 192 50.23 23.37 -10.64
CA VAL A 192 50.82 24.45 -11.44
C VAL A 192 50.22 25.78 -11.00
N GLY A 193 51.07 26.71 -10.56
CA GLY A 193 50.64 28.02 -10.07
C GLY A 193 50.91 28.20 -8.58
N THR A 194 50.35 29.26 -7.99
CA THR A 194 50.41 29.48 -6.54
C THR A 194 49.19 28.87 -5.87
N ASN A 195 49.29 28.46 -4.61
CA ASN A 195 48.16 27.92 -3.85
C ASN A 195 46.95 28.86 -3.87
N SER A 196 47.16 30.17 -3.73
CA SER A 196 46.07 31.16 -3.80
C SER A 196 45.40 31.21 -5.17
N TYR A 197 46.17 31.09 -6.26
CA TYR A 197 45.61 31.03 -7.61
C TYR A 197 44.80 29.76 -7.84
N ASN A 198 45.34 28.62 -7.38
CA ASN A 198 44.71 27.31 -7.50
C ASN A 198 43.41 27.22 -6.70
N GLN A 199 43.40 27.78 -5.49
CA GLN A 199 42.20 27.92 -4.68
C GLN A 199 41.10 28.69 -5.43
N ASP A 200 41.40 29.91 -5.86
CA ASP A 200 40.47 30.79 -6.58
C ASP A 200 39.99 30.18 -7.93
N LEU A 201 40.87 29.49 -8.66
CA LEU A 201 40.48 28.75 -9.87
C LEU A 201 39.51 27.60 -9.56
N SER A 202 39.78 26.83 -8.50
CA SER A 202 38.92 25.72 -8.09
C SER A 202 37.53 26.19 -7.64
N ASP A 203 37.47 27.29 -6.88
CA ASP A 203 36.21 27.92 -6.43
C ASP A 203 35.36 28.39 -7.63
N ARG A 204 35.98 29.08 -8.59
CA ARG A 204 35.27 29.51 -9.82
C ARG A 204 34.73 28.35 -10.64
N ARG A 205 35.48 27.25 -10.74
CA ARG A 205 35.03 26.04 -11.47
C ARG A 205 33.84 25.39 -10.80
N ALA A 206 33.88 25.24 -9.47
CA ALA A 206 32.75 24.73 -8.70
C ALA A 206 31.52 25.64 -8.85
N TYR A 207 31.71 26.95 -8.76
CA TYR A 207 30.63 27.93 -8.96
C TYR A 207 30.01 27.86 -10.36
N SER A 208 30.83 27.67 -11.40
CA SER A 208 30.35 27.59 -12.79
C SER A 208 29.47 26.36 -13.02
N VAL A 209 29.81 25.23 -12.40
CA VAL A 209 28.96 24.02 -12.42
C VAL A 209 27.65 24.27 -11.69
N ARG A 210 27.68 24.94 -10.53
CA ARG A 210 26.45 25.36 -9.83
C ARG A 210 25.58 26.26 -10.68
N SER A 211 26.16 27.29 -11.31
CA SER A 211 25.42 28.20 -12.19
C SER A 211 24.73 27.43 -13.31
N ALA A 212 25.45 26.51 -13.97
CA ALA A 212 24.87 25.68 -15.02
C ALA A 212 23.69 24.83 -14.51
N LEU A 213 23.77 24.25 -13.31
CA LEU A 213 22.66 23.50 -12.71
C LEU A 213 21.49 24.43 -12.35
N THR A 214 21.75 25.64 -11.86
CA THR A 214 20.71 26.64 -11.58
C THR A 214 20.01 27.11 -12.85
N ASP A 215 20.75 27.30 -13.95
CA ASP A 215 20.20 27.63 -15.26
C ASP A 215 19.30 26.50 -15.81
N MET A 216 19.56 25.26 -15.40
CA MET A 216 18.71 24.08 -15.68
C MET A 216 17.52 23.94 -14.72
N GLY A 217 17.32 24.89 -13.79
CA GLY A 217 16.19 24.92 -12.86
C GLY A 217 16.44 24.21 -11.53
N ILE A 218 17.68 23.80 -11.23
CA ILE A 218 18.01 23.20 -9.92
C ILE A 218 18.16 24.31 -8.88
N SER A 219 17.38 24.21 -7.81
CA SER A 219 17.36 25.22 -6.75
C SER A 219 18.73 25.36 -6.06
N ASN A 220 19.08 26.60 -5.71
CA ASN A 220 20.38 26.96 -5.12
C ASN A 220 20.68 26.27 -3.79
N ASP A 221 19.66 25.97 -2.98
CA ASP A 221 19.77 25.28 -1.69
C ASP A 221 20.15 23.79 -1.83
N ARG A 222 20.04 23.24 -3.05
CA ARG A 222 20.39 21.86 -3.36
C ARG A 222 21.83 21.71 -3.86
N VAL A 223 22.54 22.81 -4.09
CA VAL A 223 23.89 22.80 -4.70
C VAL A 223 24.86 23.59 -3.83
N ALA A 224 25.67 22.86 -3.06
CA ALA A 224 26.83 23.42 -2.36
C ALA A 224 28.05 23.44 -3.28
N THR A 225 28.97 24.38 -3.05
CA THR A 225 30.20 24.53 -3.84
C THR A 225 31.40 24.74 -2.93
N HIS A 226 32.53 24.10 -3.25
CA HIS A 226 33.79 24.32 -2.55
C HIS A 226 34.98 24.12 -3.50
N GLY A 227 35.95 25.03 -3.49
CA GLY A 227 37.24 24.82 -4.13
C GLY A 227 38.27 24.28 -3.12
N TYR A 228 39.10 23.34 -3.53
CA TYR A 228 40.21 22.83 -2.68
C TYR A 228 41.60 23.06 -3.29
N GLY A 229 41.68 23.80 -4.40
CA GLY A 229 42.93 23.98 -5.15
C GLY A 229 43.63 22.65 -5.43
N GLU A 230 44.92 22.59 -5.07
CA GLU A 230 45.80 21.44 -5.30
C GLU A 230 45.91 20.48 -4.09
N GLU A 231 45.19 20.74 -3.00
CA GLU A 231 45.40 20.08 -1.69
C GLU A 231 45.16 18.57 -1.70
N PHE A 232 44.30 18.10 -2.61
CA PHE A 232 43.87 16.70 -2.67
C PHE A 232 44.05 16.10 -4.07
N PRO A 233 45.30 15.79 -4.45
CA PRO A 233 45.59 15.15 -5.71
C PRO A 233 45.11 13.69 -5.72
N VAL A 234 44.56 13.25 -6.85
CA VAL A 234 44.22 11.84 -7.13
C VAL A 234 45.31 11.12 -7.92
N ALA A 235 46.25 11.88 -8.48
CA ALA A 235 47.41 11.39 -9.19
C ALA A 235 48.64 12.27 -8.92
N SER A 236 49.83 11.77 -9.28
CA SER A 236 51.07 12.53 -9.15
C SER A 236 51.03 13.84 -9.97
N ASN A 237 51.61 14.93 -9.45
CA ASN A 237 51.74 16.17 -10.21
C ASN A 237 53.02 16.23 -11.10
N ASN A 238 53.78 15.14 -11.17
CA ASN A 238 55.12 15.14 -11.78
C ASN A 238 55.10 15.17 -13.33
N ASN A 239 54.02 14.72 -13.97
CA ASN A 239 53.90 14.72 -15.43
C ASN A 239 52.54 15.29 -15.89
N ALA A 240 52.46 15.69 -17.15
CA ALA A 240 51.29 16.39 -17.69
C ALA A 240 50.01 15.55 -17.67
N GLU A 241 50.12 14.25 -17.97
CA GLU A 241 48.99 13.31 -17.99
C GLU A 241 48.39 13.13 -16.59
N SER A 242 49.23 12.94 -15.57
CA SER A 242 48.79 12.77 -14.19
C SER A 242 48.24 14.07 -13.60
N ARG A 243 48.82 15.23 -13.96
CA ARG A 243 48.24 16.54 -13.60
C ARG A 243 46.84 16.74 -14.17
N GLN A 244 46.57 16.23 -15.37
CA GLN A 244 45.24 16.33 -15.98
C GLN A 244 44.16 15.62 -15.16
N LEU A 245 44.50 14.53 -14.45
CA LEU A 245 43.58 13.84 -13.55
C LEU A 245 43.25 14.68 -12.30
N ASN A 246 44.17 15.55 -11.86
CA ASN A 246 43.95 16.43 -10.72
C ASN A 246 43.08 17.65 -11.09
N ARG A 247 43.09 18.07 -12.36
CA ARG A 247 42.17 19.09 -12.89
C ARG A 247 40.78 18.50 -13.11
N ARG A 248 39.98 18.49 -12.03
CA ARG A 248 38.65 17.86 -12.01
C ARG A 248 37.67 18.65 -11.15
N VAL A 249 36.40 18.35 -11.34
CA VAL A 249 35.32 18.68 -10.42
C VAL A 249 34.68 17.37 -9.95
N GLU A 250 34.57 17.18 -8.65
CA GLU A 250 33.84 16.08 -8.06
C GLU A 250 32.43 16.56 -7.68
N ILE A 251 31.42 15.77 -7.99
CA ILE A 251 30.04 16.03 -7.60
C ILE A 251 29.61 14.90 -6.68
N ILE A 252 29.44 15.23 -5.41
CA ILE A 252 29.08 14.29 -4.36
C ILE A 252 27.58 14.40 -4.13
N LEU A 253 26.86 13.29 -4.33
CA LEU A 253 25.43 13.22 -4.05
C LEU A 253 25.18 12.94 -2.57
N SER A 254 24.12 13.53 -2.05
CA SER A 254 23.64 13.24 -0.69
C SER A 254 23.19 11.79 -0.53
N ASP A 255 23.26 11.29 0.69
CA ASP A 255 22.60 10.05 1.09
C ASP A 255 21.06 10.19 1.08
N ALA A 256 20.37 9.11 1.44
CA ALA A 256 18.90 9.08 1.52
C ALA A 256 18.31 10.08 2.53
N ASN A 257 19.12 10.60 3.46
CA ASN A 257 18.73 11.58 4.47
C ASN A 257 19.10 13.02 4.05
N GLY A 258 19.68 13.21 2.87
CA GLY A 258 20.11 14.52 2.38
C GLY A 258 21.46 14.99 2.94
N ASN A 259 22.25 14.08 3.55
CA ASN A 259 23.56 14.40 4.12
C ASN A 259 24.68 14.14 3.10
N ILE A 260 25.69 15.01 3.10
CA ILE A 260 26.90 14.84 2.30
C ILE A 260 28.06 14.75 3.28
N THR A 261 28.88 13.70 3.16
CA THR A 261 30.07 13.55 3.98
C THR A 261 31.09 14.62 3.62
N PRO A 262 31.47 15.51 4.56
CA PRO A 262 32.51 16.49 4.31
C PRO A 262 33.84 15.79 4.01
N ARG A 263 34.76 16.55 3.43
CA ARG A 263 36.08 16.04 3.07
C ARG A 263 37.04 16.05 4.25
#